data_AF-A0A8X6YHN7-F1
#
_entry.id   AF-A0A8X6YHN7-F1
#
_cell.length_a   1.000
_cell.length_b   1.000
_cell.length_c   1.000
_cell.angle_alpha   90.00
_cell.angle_beta   90.00
_cell.angle_gamma   90.00
#
_symmetry.space_group_name_H-M   'P 1'
#
loop_
_entity.id
_entity.type
_entity.pdbx_description
1 polymer ?
#
loop_
_entity_poly.entity_id
_entity_poly.type
_entity_poly.pdbx_seq_one_letter_code
_entity_poly.pdbx_strand_id
1 'polypeptide(L)'
;MKEANGVIFVYSSDFSNIRKEMDMWYANFVQAQGLKDSQCIVFCHRKPSQPETRSSELSSLFSRIPWLSSSVEENGGTLRREFNSFLQRLLSNISERRDQEELSILNQH
;
A
#
# COMPACT_ATOMS: atom_id res chain seq x y z
N MET A 1 -7.12 -13.53 -3.60
CA MET A 1 -5.75 -13.72 -3.08
C MET A 1 -5.91 -14.16 -1.63
N LYS A 2 -5.84 -15.46 -1.37
CA LYS A 2 -6.01 -15.96 0.01
C LYS A 2 -4.75 -15.61 0.81
N GLU A 3 -4.91 -15.11 2.03
CA GLU A 3 -3.82 -14.82 2.99
C GLU A 3 -2.86 -13.67 2.63
N ALA A 4 -3.27 -12.74 1.75
CA ALA A 4 -2.50 -11.51 1.56
C ALA A 4 -2.45 -10.69 2.86
N ASN A 5 -1.27 -10.20 3.23
CA ASN A 5 -1.09 -9.38 4.44
C ASN A 5 -1.00 -7.88 4.16
N GLY A 6 -0.76 -7.50 2.90
CA GLY A 6 -0.75 -6.11 2.45
C GLY A 6 -0.67 -6.00 0.94
N VAL A 7 -0.88 -4.79 0.43
CA VAL A 7 -0.90 -4.46 -1.00
C VAL A 7 0.03 -3.29 -1.27
N ILE A 8 0.90 -3.45 -2.27
CA ILE A 8 1.70 -2.35 -2.82
C ILE A 8 1.12 -2.04 -4.19
N PHE A 9 0.58 -0.84 -4.36
CA PHE A 9 0.17 -0.35 -5.66
C PHE A 9 1.33 0.38 -6.32
N VAL A 10 1.63 0.03 -7.57
CA VAL A 10 2.68 0.70 -8.35
C VAL A 10 2.11 1.11 -9.70
N TYR A 11 2.29 2.37 -10.05
CA TYR A 11 1.88 2.88 -11.36
C TYR A 11 2.88 3.89 -11.92
N SER A 12 2.90 4.04 -13.23
CA SER A 12 3.73 5.04 -13.91
C SER A 12 3.03 6.40 -13.92
N SER A 13 3.78 7.48 -13.68
CA SER A 13 3.27 8.87 -13.72
C SER A 13 2.64 9.27 -15.06
N ASP A 14 3.00 8.60 -16.16
CA ASP A 14 2.45 8.85 -17.50
C ASP A 14 1.29 7.93 -17.88
N PHE A 15 0.79 7.11 -16.95
CA PHE A 15 -0.30 6.17 -17.23
C PHE A 15 -1.65 6.89 -17.31
N SER A 16 -2.25 6.89 -18.50
CA SER A 16 -3.60 7.41 -18.70
C SER A 16 -4.62 6.51 -18.01
N ASN A 17 -5.72 7.09 -17.52
CA ASN A 17 -6.81 6.37 -16.85
C ASN A 17 -6.43 5.71 -15.50
N ILE A 18 -5.34 6.17 -14.86
CA ILE A 18 -4.87 5.62 -13.59
C ILE A 18 -5.95 5.54 -12.50
N ARG A 19 -6.81 6.57 -12.40
CA ARG A 19 -7.87 6.63 -11.39
C ARG A 19 -8.81 5.43 -11.46
N LYS A 20 -9.28 5.08 -12.66
CA LYS A 20 -10.25 3.99 -12.84
C LYS A 20 -9.61 2.63 -12.53
N GLU A 21 -8.39 2.39 -13.00
CA GLU A 21 -7.66 1.15 -12.75
C GLU A 21 -7.35 0.98 -11.26
N MET A 22 -6.89 2.04 -10.62
CA MET A 22 -6.58 2.04 -9.19
C MET A 22 -7.82 1.77 -8.32
N ASP A 23 -8.96 2.39 -8.65
CA ASP A 23 -10.22 2.14 -7.93
C ASP A 23 -10.68 0.68 -8.11
N MET A 24 -10.53 0.12 -9.33
CA MET A 24 -10.83 -1.28 -9.61
C MET A 24 -9.92 -2.22 -8.81
N TRP A 25 -8.60 -1.96 -8.79
CA TRP A 25 -7.65 -2.77 -8.05
C TRP A 25 -7.88 -2.70 -6.54
N TYR A 26 -8.21 -1.52 -6.02
CA TYR A 26 -8.56 -1.35 -4.60
C TYR A 26 -9.80 -2.17 -4.23
N ALA A 27 -10.87 -2.12 -5.04
CA ALA A 27 -12.06 -2.92 -4.80
C ALA A 27 -11.75 -4.44 -4.78
N ASN A 28 -10.98 -4.93 -5.75
CA ASN A 28 -10.72 -6.36 -5.92
C ASN A 28 -9.67 -6.94 -4.96
N PHE A 29 -8.64 -6.16 -4.63
CA PHE A 29 -7.48 -6.66 -3.90
C PHE A 29 -7.40 -6.18 -2.46
N VAL A 30 -8.10 -5.10 -2.11
CA VAL A 30 -8.17 -4.60 -0.74
C VAL A 30 -9.53 -4.92 -0.13
N GLN A 31 -10.61 -4.34 -0.67
CA GLN A 31 -11.95 -4.48 -0.09
C GLN A 31 -12.46 -5.92 -0.13
N ALA A 32 -12.42 -6.56 -1.30
CA ALA A 32 -12.89 -7.93 -1.45
C ALA A 32 -12.05 -8.97 -0.67
N GLN A 33 -10.84 -8.60 -0.23
CA GLN A 33 -9.98 -9.45 0.60
C GLN A 33 -10.03 -9.08 2.09
N GLY A 34 -10.83 -8.07 2.48
CA GLY A 34 -10.94 -7.61 3.87
C GLY A 34 -9.70 -6.90 4.41
N LEU A 35 -8.82 -6.40 3.54
CA LEU A 35 -7.64 -5.63 3.94
C LEU A 35 -8.01 -4.18 4.26
N LYS A 36 -7.21 -3.57 5.13
CA LYS A 36 -7.37 -2.16 5.56
C LYS A 36 -6.39 -1.25 4.81
N ASP A 37 -6.71 0.04 4.74
CA ASP A 37 -5.83 1.08 4.19
C ASP A 37 -4.44 1.08 4.82
N SER A 38 -4.35 0.78 6.13
CA SER A 38 -3.08 0.68 6.86
C SER A 38 -2.18 -0.46 6.39
N GLN A 39 -2.72 -1.42 5.64
CA GLN A 39 -2.01 -2.53 5.01
C GLN A 39 -1.66 -2.24 3.55
N CYS A 40 -1.85 -1.00 3.10
CA CYS A 40 -1.60 -0.57 1.74
C CYS A 40 -0.52 0.51 1.67
N ILE A 41 0.15 0.61 0.52
CA ILE A 41 1.02 1.73 0.16
C ILE A 41 1.00 1.93 -1.36
N VAL A 42 1.17 3.18 -1.81
CA VAL A 42 1.17 3.53 -3.23
C VAL A 42 2.50 4.13 -3.65
N PHE A 43 3.09 3.59 -4.72
CA PHE A 43 4.27 4.13 -5.39
C PHE A 43 3.87 4.64 -6.78
N CYS A 44 3.99 5.95 -6.98
CA CYS A 44 3.95 6.55 -8.30
C CYS A 44 5.36 6.56 -8.87
N HIS A 45 5.68 5.56 -9.68
CA HIS A 45 7.00 5.43 -10.29
C HIS A 45 7.14 6.40 -11.46
N ARG A 46 8.24 7.15 -11.46
CA ARG A 46 8.56 8.11 -12.53
C ARG A 46 9.90 7.78 -13.17
N LYS A 47 9.95 8.00 -14.48
CA LYS A 47 11.22 7.97 -15.21
C LYS A 47 12.05 9.20 -14.85
N PRO A 48 13.39 9.12 -14.96
CA PRO A 48 14.24 10.29 -14.82
C PRO A 48 13.77 11.40 -15.77
N SER A 49 13.75 12.64 -15.28
CA SER A 49 13.30 13.84 -16.03
C SER A 49 11.78 14.02 -16.23
N GLN A 50 10.92 13.11 -15.73
CA GLN A 50 9.48 13.39 -15.69
C GLN A 50 9.13 14.32 -14.51
N PRO A 51 8.16 15.23 -14.69
CA PRO A 51 7.75 16.15 -13.63
C PRO A 51 7.17 15.39 -12.44
N GLU A 52 7.30 15.99 -11.25
CA GLU A 52 6.73 15.45 -10.02
C GLU A 52 5.20 15.34 -10.13
N THR A 53 4.70 14.11 -10.01
CA THR A 53 3.27 13.79 -9.95
C THR A 53 2.74 13.99 -8.53
N ARG A 54 1.43 14.26 -8.37
CA ARG A 54 0.80 14.43 -7.05
C ARG A 54 -0.21 13.33 -6.78
N SER A 55 -0.39 12.99 -5.51
CA SER A 55 -1.40 12.02 -5.06
C SER A 55 -2.84 12.41 -5.39
N SER A 56 -3.12 13.70 -5.67
CA SER A 56 -4.44 14.23 -6.02
C SER A 56 -5.05 13.60 -7.29
N GLU A 57 -4.25 12.93 -8.10
CA GLU A 57 -4.72 12.24 -9.30
C GLU A 57 -5.54 10.98 -8.98
N LEU A 58 -5.37 10.40 -7.79
CA LEU A 58 -6.13 9.26 -7.30
C LEU A 58 -7.45 9.66 -6.61
N SER A 59 -8.36 8.71 -6.47
CA SER A 59 -9.62 8.94 -5.77
C SER A 59 -9.45 9.08 -4.27
N SER A 60 -10.52 9.54 -3.60
CA SER A 60 -10.56 9.66 -2.15
C SER A 60 -10.37 8.32 -1.42
N LEU A 61 -10.52 7.18 -2.12
CA LEU A 61 -10.20 5.84 -1.59
C LEU A 61 -8.73 5.75 -1.14
N PHE A 62 -7.84 6.51 -1.76
CA PHE A 62 -6.40 6.51 -1.46
C PHE A 62 -5.99 7.58 -0.45
N SER A 63 -6.93 8.39 0.06
CA SER A 63 -6.62 9.55 0.92
C SER A 63 -5.92 9.20 2.24
N ARG A 64 -6.10 7.97 2.74
CA ARG A 64 -5.47 7.47 3.98
C ARG A 64 -4.28 6.55 3.71
N ILE A 65 -4.02 6.23 2.46
CA ILE A 65 -2.95 5.30 2.08
C ILE A 65 -1.68 6.12 1.85
N PRO A 66 -0.56 5.76 2.48
CA PRO A 66 0.71 6.42 2.20
C PRO A 66 1.03 6.36 0.72
N TRP A 67 1.37 7.51 0.15
CA TRP A 67 1.69 7.68 -1.26
C TRP A 67 3.07 8.32 -1.39
N LEU A 68 3.90 7.78 -2.27
CA LEU A 68 5.16 8.43 -2.64
C LEU A 68 5.38 8.44 -4.15
N SER A 69 5.99 9.52 -4.63
CA SER A 69 6.64 9.55 -5.93
C SER A 69 7.99 8.83 -5.82
N SER A 70 8.26 7.87 -6.70
CA SER A 70 9.44 7.02 -6.65
C SER A 70 10.22 7.02 -7.97
N SER A 71 11.54 7.12 -7.87
CA SER A 71 12.52 6.88 -8.94
C SER A 71 13.71 6.17 -8.32
N VAL A 72 14.16 5.08 -8.94
CA VAL A 72 15.29 4.30 -8.40
C VAL A 72 16.57 5.13 -8.46
N GLU A 73 16.71 5.93 -9.52
CA GLU A 73 17.87 6.76 -9.82
C GLU A 73 17.92 8.01 -8.95
N GLU A 74 16.78 8.70 -8.77
CA GLU A 74 16.75 10.00 -8.09
C GLU A 74 16.47 9.88 -6.59
N ASN A 75 15.64 8.93 -6.16
CA ASN A 75 15.22 8.82 -4.76
C ASN A 75 15.21 7.38 -4.21
N GLY A 76 16.03 6.48 -4.76
CA GLY A 76 16.12 5.07 -4.37
C GLY A 76 16.34 4.82 -2.88
N GLY A 77 17.08 5.69 -2.18
CA GLY A 77 17.24 5.63 -0.73
C GLY A 77 15.94 5.85 0.05
N THR A 78 15.11 6.80 -0.40
CA THR A 78 13.77 7.04 0.15
C THR A 78 12.84 5.88 -0.16
N LEU A 79 12.83 5.38 -1.41
CA LEU A 79 12.03 4.21 -1.79
C LEU A 79 12.34 3.00 -0.90
N ARG A 80 13.64 2.71 -0.68
CA ARG A 80 14.08 1.61 0.20
C ARG A 80 13.58 1.81 1.64
N ARG A 81 13.67 3.04 2.17
CA ARG A 81 13.20 3.35 3.53
C ARG A 81 11.70 3.15 3.65
N GLU A 82 10.90 3.72 2.76
CA GLU A 82 9.43 3.60 2.80
C GLU A 82 8.97 2.15 2.63
N PHE A 83 9.63 1.39 1.76
CA PHE A 83 9.38 -0.04 1.59
C PHE A 83 9.67 -0.82 2.88
N ASN A 84 10.83 -0.60 3.51
CA ASN A 84 11.17 -1.25 4.77
C ASN A 84 10.20 -0.86 5.90
N SER A 85 9.82 0.41 6.00
CA SER A 85 8.85 0.89 6.99
C SER A 85 7.44 0.33 6.74
N PHE A 86 7.06 0.08 5.50
CA PHE A 86 5.83 -0.62 5.17
C PHE A 86 5.88 -2.08 5.64
N LEU A 87 6.96 -2.81 5.34
CA LEU A 87 7.11 -4.20 5.78
C LEU A 87 7.13 -4.33 7.31
N GLN A 88 7.81 -3.44 8.01
CA GLN A 88 7.81 -3.42 9.48
C GLN A 88 6.40 -3.27 10.05
N ARG A 89 5.61 -2.31 9.53
CA ARG A 89 4.21 -2.13 9.94
C ARG A 89 3.36 -3.36 9.65
N LEU A 90 3.55 -4.01 8.50
CA LEU A 90 2.84 -5.24 8.17
C LEU A 90 3.18 -6.38 9.15
N LEU A 91 4.46 -6.58 9.45
CA LEU A 91 4.90 -7.61 10.39
C LEU A 91 4.37 -7.38 11.80
N SER A 92 4.38 -6.13 12.27
CA SER A 92 3.75 -5.76 13.55
C SER A 92 2.26 -6.09 13.56
N ASN A 93 1.51 -5.72 12.52
CA ASN A 93 0.08 -6.03 12.42
C ASN A 93 -0.19 -7.54 12.39
N ILE A 94 0.67 -8.34 11.76
CA ILE A 94 0.54 -9.81 11.75
C ILE A 94 0.78 -10.38 13.14
N SER A 95 1.81 -9.89 13.84
CA SER A 95 2.12 -10.33 15.22
C SER A 95 0.97 -10.01 16.15
N GLU A 96 0.47 -8.77 16.14
CA GLU A 96 -0.64 -8.33 16.99
C GLU A 96 -1.91 -9.15 16.76
N ARG A 97 -2.21 -9.53 15.51
CA ARG A 97 -3.34 -10.40 15.20
C ARG A 97 -3.17 -11.79 15.80
N ARG A 98 -1.97 -12.38 15.69
CA ARG A 98 -1.68 -13.68 16.29
C ARG A 98 -1.82 -13.63 17.82
N ASP A 99 -1.27 -12.62 18.45
CA ASP A 99 -1.34 -12.45 19.91
C ASP A 99 -2.80 -12.30 20.38
N GLN A 100 -3.63 -11.56 19.62
CA GLN A 100 -5.07 -11.42 19.89
C GLN A 100 -5.82 -12.74 19.70
N GLU A 101 -5.49 -13.52 18.68
CA GLU A 101 -6.07 -14.85 18.45
C GLU A 101 -5.73 -15.80 19.61
N GLU A 102 -4.46 -15.85 20.05
CA GLU A 102 -4.02 -16.66 21.19
C GLU A 102 -4.74 -16.27 22.49
N LEU A 103 -4.83 -14.96 22.80
CA LEU A 103 -5.56 -14.46 23.97
C LEU A 103 -7.06 -14.80 23.91
N SER A 104 -7.67 -14.77 22.73
CA SER A 104 -9.09 -15.09 22.56
C SER A 104 -9.40 -16.56 22.89
N ILE A 105 -8.48 -17.48 22.62
CA ILE A 105 -8.61 -18.91 22.93
C ILE A 105 -8.51 -19.15 24.44
N LEU A 106 -7.56 -18.47 25.11
CA LEU A 106 -7.36 -18.56 26.55
C LEU A 106 -8.56 -18.02 27.34
N ASN A 107 -9.19 -16.93 26.87
CA ASN A 107 -10.32 -16.29 27.54
C ASN A 107 -11.69 -16.95 27.29
N GLN A 108 -11.74 -18.01 26.45
CA GLN A 108 -12.96 -18.80 26.21
C GLN A 108 -13.08 -20.03 27.13
N HIS A 109 -12.12 -20.24 28.03
CA HIS A 109 -12.11 -21.27 29.07
C HIS A 109 -12.08 -20.61 30.46
#